data_AF-A0A8J5RXD1-F1
#
_entry.id   AF-A0A8J5RXD1-F1
#
_cell.length_a   1.000
_cell.length_b   1.000
_cell.length_c   1.000
_cell.angle_alpha   90.00
_cell.angle_beta   90.00
_cell.angle_gamma   90.00
#
_symmetry.space_group_name_H-M   'P 1'
#
loop_
_entity.id
_entity.type
_entity.pdbx_description
1 polymer ?
#
loop_
_entity_poly.entity_id
_entity_poly.type
_entity_poly.pdbx_seq_one_letter_code
_entity_poly.pdbx_strand_id
1 'polypeptide(L)'
;MYASKQRSEQWMVERANKLKEDVSTRLQTCNNVVEIMHLVDAIQRLGIDHLFKQDICSILSVINGSEFHSSNLHDVATRFRLLREHGFWVSSDAFNKFRGSDGRWDESAIPLLPDYLKKFYCKILNIFKEFEDQVAVNEKYRVSYAKKEFQNLSTYYLQEAEWSHQDYKPSFKEQVELSTMSSTVPLLSVSAMLGSYETVTNEAFQWAASHPSGVIACAKIMRFMNDIAAFKCRKSKGDSESSLECYIDEHKVTSKVAIDKIDALIEDQWRTLNQARYEHSSLLPVVRRVVNLAAATVFFYGGRKDAYTCITHLQEVIDNLFFKPVPI
;
A
#
# COMPACT_ATOMS: atom_id res chain seq x y z
N MET A 1 1.66 -42.94 34.52
CA MET A 1 1.27 -41.83 33.61
C MET A 1 2.08 -40.55 33.87
N TYR A 2 2.32 -40.14 35.13
CA TYR A 2 3.21 -38.99 35.44
C TYR A 2 4.67 -39.16 35.00
N ALA A 3 5.28 -40.33 35.26
CA ALA A 3 6.69 -40.59 34.91
C ALA A 3 6.97 -40.58 33.39
N SER A 4 6.00 -40.97 32.54
CA SER A 4 6.18 -40.93 31.08
C SER A 4 6.02 -39.51 30.53
N LYS A 5 5.18 -38.68 31.15
CA LYS A 5 5.02 -37.26 30.80
C LYS A 5 6.28 -36.45 31.16
N GLN A 6 6.86 -36.71 32.33
CA GLN A 6 8.10 -36.08 32.80
C GLN A 6 9.31 -36.46 31.94
N ARG A 7 9.41 -37.74 31.52
CA ARG A 7 10.41 -38.21 30.56
C ARG A 7 10.25 -37.56 29.17
N SER A 8 9.01 -37.28 28.75
CA SER A 8 8.71 -36.57 27.50
C SER A 8 9.12 -35.09 27.56
N GLU A 9 8.94 -34.42 28.69
CA GLU A 9 9.34 -33.02 28.88
C GLU A 9 10.86 -32.85 28.91
N GLN A 10 11.57 -33.72 29.62
CA GLN A 10 13.04 -33.74 29.64
C GLN A 10 13.62 -33.94 28.23
N TRP A 11 13.07 -34.89 27.48
CA TRP A 11 13.50 -35.15 26.10
C TRP A 11 13.28 -33.93 25.19
N MET A 12 12.14 -33.21 25.33
CA MET A 12 11.88 -32.00 24.54
C MET A 12 12.89 -30.89 24.85
N VAL A 13 13.28 -30.72 26.11
CA VAL A 13 14.28 -29.73 26.53
C VAL A 13 15.67 -30.09 25.97
N GLU A 14 16.09 -31.35 26.08
CA GLU A 14 17.36 -31.82 25.52
C GLU A 14 17.40 -31.64 24.00
N ARG A 15 16.30 -31.99 23.31
CA ARG A 15 16.18 -31.81 21.87
C ARG A 15 16.25 -30.34 21.47
N ALA A 16 15.57 -29.45 22.23
CA ALA A 16 15.60 -28.02 21.98
C ALA A 16 17.00 -27.42 22.18
N ASN A 17 17.72 -27.81 23.25
CA ASN A 17 19.09 -27.36 23.50
C ASN A 17 20.03 -27.81 22.37
N LYS A 18 19.94 -29.07 21.93
CA LYS A 18 20.72 -29.57 20.80
C LYS A 18 20.43 -28.80 19.52
N LEU A 19 19.16 -28.55 19.22
CA LEU A 19 18.77 -27.76 18.05
C LEU A 19 19.28 -26.31 18.13
N LYS A 20 19.29 -25.72 19.33
CA LYS A 20 19.84 -24.38 19.56
C LYS A 20 21.33 -24.33 19.24
N GLU A 21 22.11 -25.32 19.72
CA GLU A 21 23.54 -25.44 19.39
C GLU A 21 23.77 -25.64 17.89
N ASP A 22 22.97 -26.50 17.24
CA ASP A 22 23.06 -26.73 15.78
C ASP A 22 22.81 -25.42 15.00
N VAL A 23 21.82 -24.61 15.42
CA VAL A 23 21.52 -23.31 14.79
C VAL A 23 22.64 -22.30 15.02
N SER A 24 23.14 -22.14 16.25
CA SER A 24 24.25 -21.22 16.55
C SER A 24 25.53 -21.61 15.79
N THR A 25 25.82 -22.91 15.69
CA THR A 25 26.95 -23.39 14.88
C THR A 25 26.79 -22.97 13.42
N ARG A 26 25.58 -23.17 12.87
CA ARG A 26 25.30 -22.83 11.47
C ARG A 26 25.38 -21.33 11.20
N LEU A 27 24.93 -20.50 12.14
CA LEU A 27 25.08 -19.05 12.10
C LEU A 27 26.56 -18.62 12.10
N GLN A 28 27.44 -19.32 12.81
CA GLN A 28 28.87 -18.99 12.90
C GLN A 28 29.69 -19.50 11.72
N THR A 29 29.30 -20.62 11.11
CA THR A 29 30.08 -21.26 10.02
C THR A 29 29.65 -20.84 8.61
N CYS A 30 28.52 -20.14 8.46
CA CYS A 30 28.01 -19.77 7.15
C CYS A 30 28.81 -18.60 6.56
N ASN A 31 29.60 -18.87 5.52
CA ASN A 31 30.45 -17.86 4.86
C ASN A 31 29.73 -17.10 3.73
N ASN A 32 28.56 -17.58 3.29
CA ASN A 32 27.79 -16.96 2.23
C ASN A 32 26.81 -15.93 2.82
N VAL A 33 27.02 -14.65 2.49
CA VAL A 33 26.21 -13.51 2.96
C VAL A 33 24.73 -13.69 2.64
N VAL A 34 24.37 -14.27 1.49
CA VAL A 34 22.96 -14.49 1.11
C VAL A 34 22.35 -15.62 1.95
N GLU A 35 23.07 -16.72 2.13
CA GLU A 35 22.57 -17.86 2.93
C GLU A 35 22.40 -17.50 4.40
N ILE A 36 23.39 -16.82 5.00
CA ILE A 36 23.32 -16.42 6.40
C ILE A 36 22.21 -15.39 6.63
N MET A 37 21.99 -14.49 5.66
CA MET A 37 20.88 -13.55 5.66
C MET A 37 19.52 -14.25 5.61
N HIS A 38 19.36 -15.26 4.75
CA HIS A 38 18.13 -16.07 4.70
C HIS A 38 17.93 -16.89 5.97
N LEU A 39 19.00 -17.36 6.62
CA LEU A 39 18.93 -18.03 7.90
C LEU A 39 18.44 -17.09 9.01
N VAL A 40 18.95 -15.86 9.07
CA VAL A 40 18.46 -14.84 10.01
C VAL A 40 16.99 -14.49 9.74
N ASP A 41 16.59 -14.31 8.48
CA ASP A 41 15.19 -14.08 8.11
C ASP A 41 14.28 -15.22 8.57
N ALA A 42 14.70 -16.47 8.36
CA ALA A 42 13.93 -17.64 8.80
C ALA A 42 13.79 -17.70 10.32
N ILE A 43 14.86 -17.42 11.08
CA ILE A 43 14.86 -17.38 12.55
C ILE A 43 13.87 -16.33 13.08
N GLN A 44 13.86 -15.13 12.50
CA GLN A 44 12.91 -14.07 12.86
C GLN A 44 11.47 -14.46 12.53
N ARG A 45 11.22 -15.01 11.34
CA ARG A 45 9.87 -15.46 10.92
C ARG A 45 9.33 -16.61 11.77
N LEU A 46 10.21 -17.44 12.33
CA LEU A 46 9.85 -18.50 13.28
C LEU A 46 9.61 -17.97 14.71
N GLY A 47 9.93 -16.70 15.00
CA GLY A 47 9.74 -16.08 16.31
C GLY A 47 10.71 -16.58 17.39
N ILE A 48 11.85 -17.13 16.99
CA ILE A 48 12.87 -17.69 17.91
C ILE A 48 14.16 -16.87 17.95
N ASP A 49 14.18 -15.70 17.31
CA ASP A 49 15.28 -14.74 17.27
C ASP A 49 15.77 -14.29 18.66
N HIS A 50 14.86 -14.23 19.64
CA HIS A 50 15.18 -13.92 21.03
C HIS A 50 16.20 -14.88 21.66
N LEU A 51 16.35 -16.11 21.12
CA LEU A 51 17.33 -17.10 21.57
C LEU A 51 18.75 -16.84 21.04
N PHE A 52 18.90 -16.00 20.00
CA PHE A 52 20.12 -15.81 19.21
C PHE A 52 20.50 -14.32 19.02
N LYS A 53 20.01 -13.42 19.89
CA LYS A 53 20.17 -11.97 19.72
C LYS A 53 21.62 -11.54 19.45
N GLN A 54 22.58 -12.11 20.17
CA GLN A 54 23.99 -11.74 20.03
C GLN A 54 24.56 -12.20 18.68
N ASP A 55 24.27 -13.44 18.27
CA ASP A 55 24.67 -13.98 16.96
C ASP A 55 24.08 -13.12 15.83
N ILE A 56 22.78 -12.79 15.92
CA ILE A 56 22.07 -11.97 14.92
C ILE A 56 22.70 -10.57 14.83
N CYS A 57 22.96 -9.90 15.95
CA CYS A 57 23.60 -8.57 15.94
C CYS A 57 24.98 -8.59 15.27
N SER A 58 25.81 -9.60 15.59
CA SER A 58 27.13 -9.75 14.97
C SER A 58 27.04 -9.99 13.46
N ILE A 59 26.11 -10.85 13.03
CA ILE A 59 25.90 -11.17 11.62
C ILE A 59 25.41 -9.94 10.84
N LEU A 60 24.47 -9.17 11.38
CA LEU A 60 23.96 -7.97 10.71
C LEU A 60 25.04 -6.91 10.52
N SER A 61 25.97 -6.78 11.48
CA SER A 61 27.14 -5.92 11.31
C SER A 61 28.03 -6.36 10.14
N VAL A 62 28.23 -7.67 9.96
CA VAL A 62 28.98 -8.24 8.83
C VAL A 62 28.23 -7.99 7.51
N ILE A 63 26.93 -8.27 7.46
CA ILE A 63 26.08 -8.04 6.28
C ILE A 63 26.10 -6.57 5.87
N ASN A 64 26.11 -5.64 6.83
CA ASN A 64 26.15 -4.21 6.56
C ASN A 64 27.48 -3.79 5.92
N GLY A 65 28.61 -4.26 6.46
CA GLY A 65 29.95 -3.92 5.98
C GLY A 65 30.41 -4.68 4.73
N SER A 66 29.69 -5.72 4.32
CA SER A 66 30.02 -6.51 3.13
C SER A 66 29.50 -5.87 1.85
N GLU A 67 30.29 -5.94 0.77
CA GLU A 67 29.79 -5.66 -0.58
C GLU A 67 28.67 -6.66 -0.94
N PHE A 68 27.58 -6.14 -1.50
CA PHE A 68 26.40 -6.95 -1.79
C PHE A 68 25.88 -6.72 -3.20
N HIS A 69 26.14 -7.69 -4.07
CA HIS A 69 25.81 -7.64 -5.49
C HIS A 69 24.86 -8.80 -5.86
N SER A 70 23.62 -8.80 -5.35
CA SER A 70 22.57 -9.70 -5.82
C SER A 70 21.71 -9.05 -6.90
N SER A 71 21.39 -9.80 -7.96
CA SER A 71 20.40 -9.43 -8.98
C SER A 71 18.98 -9.91 -8.64
N ASN A 72 18.77 -10.50 -7.47
CA ASN A 72 17.47 -10.95 -6.99
C ASN A 72 16.85 -9.89 -6.05
N LEU A 73 15.62 -9.42 -6.32
CA LEU A 73 14.94 -8.44 -5.46
C LEU A 73 14.62 -9.03 -4.09
N HIS A 74 14.37 -10.35 -3.99
CA HIS A 74 14.21 -10.99 -2.68
C HIS A 74 15.44 -10.76 -1.81
N ASP A 75 16.63 -11.07 -2.32
CA ASP A 75 17.86 -10.95 -1.54
C ASP A 75 18.12 -9.49 -1.15
N VAL A 76 17.92 -8.55 -2.08
CA VAL A 76 18.10 -7.11 -1.81
C VAL A 76 17.07 -6.59 -0.81
N ALA A 77 15.80 -6.97 -0.95
CA ALA A 77 14.73 -6.60 -0.03
C ALA A 77 14.94 -7.19 1.37
N THR A 78 15.37 -8.46 1.45
CA THR A 78 15.69 -9.12 2.72
C THR A 78 16.85 -8.41 3.42
N ARG A 79 17.95 -8.10 2.69
CA ARG A 79 19.07 -7.34 3.24
C ARG A 79 18.62 -5.97 3.76
N PHE A 80 17.89 -5.23 2.93
CA PHE A 80 17.40 -3.89 3.26
C PHE A 80 16.54 -3.90 4.52
N ARG A 81 15.57 -4.81 4.60
CA ARG A 81 14.66 -4.95 5.74
C ARG A 81 15.42 -5.34 7.01
N LEU A 82 16.21 -6.41 6.96
CA LEU A 82 16.94 -6.92 8.14
C LEU A 82 17.85 -5.87 8.77
N LEU A 83 18.61 -5.15 7.95
CA LEU A 83 19.52 -4.11 8.41
C LEU A 83 18.76 -2.94 9.06
N ARG A 84 17.69 -2.47 8.41
CA ARG A 84 16.92 -1.33 8.90
C ARG A 84 16.12 -1.65 10.17
N GLU A 85 15.52 -2.83 10.26
CA GLU A 85 14.83 -3.29 11.48
C GLU A 85 15.77 -3.32 12.71
N HIS A 86 17.09 -3.43 12.49
CA HIS A 86 18.10 -3.48 13.55
C HIS A 86 18.90 -2.17 13.67
N GLY A 87 18.40 -1.07 13.09
CA GLY A 87 18.96 0.27 13.26
C GLY A 87 20.14 0.61 12.36
N PHE A 88 20.48 -0.23 11.38
CA PHE A 88 21.49 0.11 10.38
C PHE A 88 20.90 0.95 9.25
N TRP A 89 21.60 2.02 8.87
CA TRP A 89 21.20 2.82 7.72
C TRP A 89 21.53 2.11 6.40
N VAL A 90 20.56 2.03 5.50
CA VAL A 90 20.71 1.48 4.14
C VAL A 90 19.93 2.37 3.18
N SER A 91 20.56 2.85 2.09
CA SER A 91 19.86 3.64 1.07
C SER A 91 18.80 2.79 0.34
N SER A 92 17.63 3.38 0.05
CA SER A 92 16.62 2.77 -0.84
C SER A 92 17.10 2.72 -2.31
N ASP A 93 18.20 3.41 -2.65
CA ASP A 93 18.83 3.32 -3.97
C ASP A 93 19.28 1.90 -4.35
N ALA A 94 19.44 1.01 -3.36
CA ALA A 94 19.68 -0.42 -3.60
C ALA A 94 18.63 -1.06 -4.52
N PHE A 95 17.43 -0.47 -4.60
CA PHE A 95 16.34 -0.93 -5.45
C PHE A 95 16.34 -0.33 -6.87
N ASN A 96 17.16 0.69 -7.14
CA ASN A 96 17.15 1.39 -8.44
C ASN A 96 17.47 0.46 -9.61
N LYS A 97 18.28 -0.58 -9.41
CA LYS A 97 18.58 -1.60 -10.44
C LYS A 97 17.39 -2.48 -10.83
N PHE A 98 16.35 -2.52 -10.00
CA PHE A 98 15.08 -3.22 -10.31
C PHE A 98 14.05 -2.28 -10.92
N ARG A 99 14.36 -0.99 -11.02
CA ARG A 99 13.56 -0.03 -11.77
C ARG A 99 14.08 -0.05 -13.21
N GLY A 100 13.21 -0.36 -14.16
CA GLY A 100 13.49 -0.04 -15.56
C GLY A 100 13.76 1.45 -15.70
N SER A 101 14.57 1.85 -16.68
CA SER A 101 14.87 3.28 -16.98
C SER A 101 13.61 4.11 -17.28
N ASP A 102 12.47 3.46 -17.47
CA ASP A 102 11.13 4.02 -17.68
C ASP A 102 10.08 3.52 -16.66
N GLY A 103 10.47 2.77 -15.64
CA GLY A 103 9.55 2.20 -14.65
C GLY A 103 8.62 1.11 -15.21
N ARG A 104 9.03 0.39 -16.26
CA ARG A 104 8.20 -0.63 -16.93
C ARG A 104 7.66 -1.72 -16.00
N TRP A 105 6.35 -1.93 -16.14
CA TRP A 105 5.60 -3.09 -15.67
C TRP A 105 5.53 -4.11 -16.80
N ASP A 106 6.48 -5.04 -16.84
CA ASP A 106 6.44 -6.20 -17.72
C ASP A 106 7.02 -7.44 -17.03
N GLU A 107 7.00 -8.55 -17.75
CA GLU A 107 7.39 -9.87 -17.25
C GLU A 107 8.86 -9.95 -16.83
N SER A 108 9.73 -9.04 -17.31
CA SER A 108 11.16 -9.03 -16.97
C SER A 108 11.43 -8.74 -15.49
N ALA A 109 10.47 -8.13 -14.78
CA ALA A 109 10.57 -7.90 -13.35
C ALA A 109 10.27 -9.17 -12.51
N ILE A 110 9.56 -10.16 -13.06
CA ILE A 110 9.12 -11.36 -12.32
C ILE A 110 10.28 -12.12 -11.65
N PRO A 111 11.41 -12.40 -12.35
CA PRO A 111 12.54 -13.12 -11.73
C PRO A 111 13.16 -12.34 -10.58
N LEU A 112 12.99 -11.02 -10.57
CA LEU A 112 13.54 -10.15 -9.54
C LEU A 112 12.70 -10.34 -8.27
N LEU A 113 11.36 -10.31 -8.35
CA LEU A 113 10.46 -10.27 -7.19
C LEU A 113 10.65 -11.42 -6.17
N PRO A 114 10.35 -11.19 -4.87
CA PRO A 114 10.16 -12.25 -3.90
C PRO A 114 9.06 -13.24 -4.32
N ASP A 115 9.22 -14.53 -3.98
CA ASP A 115 8.30 -15.59 -4.42
C ASP A 115 6.85 -15.34 -4.03
N TYR A 116 6.60 -14.74 -2.86
CA TYR A 116 5.25 -14.42 -2.40
C TYR A 116 4.57 -13.32 -3.24
N LEU A 117 5.34 -12.44 -3.89
CA LEU A 117 4.81 -11.36 -4.74
C LEU A 117 4.69 -11.75 -6.22
N LYS A 118 5.46 -12.73 -6.70
CA LYS A 118 5.45 -13.15 -8.11
C LYS A 118 4.04 -13.43 -8.61
N LYS A 119 3.26 -14.22 -7.87
CA LYS A 119 1.87 -14.56 -8.24
C LYS A 119 0.97 -13.33 -8.33
N PHE A 120 1.09 -12.42 -7.37
CA PHE A 120 0.31 -11.19 -7.34
C PHE A 120 0.65 -10.29 -8.54
N TYR A 121 1.94 -10.05 -8.77
CA TYR A 121 2.41 -9.23 -9.89
C TYR A 121 2.01 -9.82 -11.25
N CYS A 122 2.17 -11.14 -11.45
CA CYS A 122 1.68 -11.80 -12.66
C CYS A 122 0.18 -11.62 -12.85
N LYS A 123 -0.63 -11.68 -11.78
CA LYS A 123 -2.08 -11.46 -11.91
C LYS A 123 -2.40 -10.03 -12.30
N ILE A 124 -1.69 -9.02 -11.80
CA ILE A 124 -1.86 -7.63 -12.24
C ILE A 124 -1.51 -7.47 -13.72
N LEU A 125 -0.38 -8.02 -14.18
CA LEU A 125 -0.01 -7.98 -15.60
C LEU A 125 -1.08 -8.63 -16.48
N ASN A 126 -1.58 -9.80 -16.06
CA ASN A 126 -2.63 -10.50 -16.78
C ASN A 126 -3.94 -9.72 -16.82
N ILE A 127 -4.34 -9.02 -15.75
CA ILE A 127 -5.55 -8.18 -15.76
C ILE A 127 -5.45 -7.07 -16.81
N PHE A 128 -4.31 -6.37 -16.91
CA PHE A 128 -4.14 -5.34 -17.94
C PHE A 128 -4.15 -5.94 -19.35
N LYS A 129 -3.56 -7.12 -19.54
CA LYS A 129 -3.63 -7.85 -20.81
C LYS A 129 -5.06 -8.25 -21.16
N GLU A 130 -5.81 -8.79 -20.20
CA GLU A 130 -7.22 -9.14 -20.33
C GLU A 130 -8.06 -7.91 -20.73
N PHE A 131 -7.74 -6.71 -20.21
CA PHE A 131 -8.38 -5.46 -20.65
C PHE A 131 -7.96 -5.06 -22.06
N GLU A 132 -6.68 -5.17 -22.42
CA GLU A 132 -6.19 -4.87 -23.78
C GLU A 132 -6.80 -5.79 -24.84
N ASP A 133 -7.08 -7.05 -24.49
CA ASP A 133 -7.69 -8.05 -25.38
C ASP A 133 -9.21 -7.81 -25.56
N GLN A 134 -9.86 -7.13 -24.61
CA GLN A 134 -11.29 -6.81 -24.66
C GLN A 134 -11.62 -5.51 -25.42
N VAL A 135 -10.63 -4.64 -25.64
CA VAL A 135 -10.83 -3.38 -26.38
C VAL A 135 -10.36 -3.48 -27.82
N ALA A 136 -10.99 -2.71 -28.72
CA ALA A 136 -10.56 -2.64 -30.11
C ALA A 136 -9.12 -2.13 -30.23
N VAL A 137 -8.41 -2.49 -31.32
CA VAL A 137 -6.99 -2.14 -31.53
C VAL A 137 -6.76 -0.62 -31.46
N ASN A 138 -7.66 0.16 -32.04
CA ASN A 138 -7.63 1.63 -32.01
C ASN A 138 -8.06 2.24 -30.66
N GLU A 139 -8.52 1.44 -29.70
CA GLU A 139 -8.97 1.85 -28.37
C GLU A 139 -8.04 1.38 -27.24
N LYS A 140 -6.94 0.68 -27.55
CA LYS A 140 -5.93 0.23 -26.56
C LYS A 140 -5.29 1.38 -25.76
N TYR A 141 -5.37 2.61 -26.27
CA TYR A 141 -4.95 3.80 -25.53
C TYR A 141 -5.70 3.94 -24.18
N ARG A 142 -6.96 3.49 -24.10
CA ARG A 142 -7.77 3.53 -22.88
C ARG A 142 -7.08 2.78 -21.74
N VAL A 143 -6.67 1.55 -22.02
CA VAL A 143 -5.95 0.70 -21.06
C VAL A 143 -4.57 1.27 -20.73
N SER A 144 -3.93 1.92 -21.70
CA SER A 144 -2.63 2.58 -21.50
C SER A 144 -2.72 3.71 -20.45
N TYR A 145 -3.79 4.51 -20.46
CA TYR A 145 -4.03 5.51 -19.41
C TYR A 145 -4.20 4.88 -18.03
N ALA A 146 -5.01 3.82 -17.90
CA ALA A 146 -5.22 3.15 -16.61
C ALA A 146 -3.93 2.50 -16.10
N LYS A 147 -3.16 1.85 -16.99
CA LYS A 147 -1.85 1.28 -16.65
C LYS A 147 -0.89 2.35 -16.15
N LYS A 148 -0.86 3.53 -16.79
CA LYS A 148 -0.02 4.65 -16.36
C LYS A 148 -0.43 5.18 -14.98
N GLU A 149 -1.72 5.37 -14.72
CA GLU A 149 -2.20 5.80 -13.41
C GLU A 149 -1.91 4.76 -12.31
N PHE A 150 -1.95 3.46 -12.64
CA PHE A 150 -1.58 2.40 -11.71
C PHE A 150 -0.08 2.46 -11.33
N GLN A 151 0.78 2.76 -12.31
CA GLN A 151 2.21 2.97 -12.07
C GLN A 151 2.47 4.20 -11.18
N ASN A 152 1.76 5.30 -11.46
CA ASN A 152 1.82 6.51 -10.63
C ASN A 152 1.41 6.19 -9.20
N LEU A 153 0.25 5.52 -9.01
CA LEU A 153 -0.23 5.06 -7.70
C LEU A 153 0.81 4.24 -6.94
N SER A 154 1.44 3.27 -7.62
CA SER A 154 2.48 2.43 -7.02
C SER A 154 3.69 3.24 -6.55
N THR A 155 4.03 4.32 -7.25
CA THR A 155 5.12 5.24 -6.87
C THR A 155 4.76 6.02 -5.60
N TYR A 156 3.52 6.48 -5.48
CA TYR A 156 3.05 7.17 -4.27
C TYR A 156 2.97 6.23 -3.06
N TYR A 157 2.53 4.98 -3.23
CA TYR A 157 2.60 3.98 -2.15
C TYR A 157 4.03 3.66 -1.71
N LEU A 158 4.98 3.60 -2.65
CA LEU A 158 6.38 3.43 -2.29
C LEU A 158 6.87 4.61 -1.43
N GLN A 159 6.52 5.84 -1.81
CA GLN A 159 6.90 7.04 -1.05
C GLN A 159 6.30 7.05 0.37
N GLU A 160 5.04 6.63 0.54
CA GLU A 160 4.41 6.49 1.86
C GLU A 160 5.12 5.43 2.72
N ALA A 161 5.48 4.29 2.12
CA ALA A 161 6.23 3.24 2.80
C ALA A 161 7.64 3.73 3.20
N GLU A 162 8.32 4.49 2.34
CA GLU A 162 9.62 5.09 2.66
C GLU A 162 9.50 6.10 3.81
N TRP A 163 8.46 6.94 3.84
CA TRP A 163 8.22 7.86 4.94
C TRP A 163 8.02 7.12 6.26
N SER A 164 7.17 6.09 6.27
CA SER A 164 6.94 5.27 7.46
C SER A 164 8.24 4.61 7.95
N HIS A 165 8.99 4.01 7.02
CA HIS A 165 10.23 3.30 7.32
C HIS A 165 11.37 4.19 7.83
N GLN A 166 11.35 5.47 7.45
CA GLN A 166 12.35 6.45 7.88
C GLN A 166 11.93 7.21 9.15
N ASP A 167 10.77 6.87 9.74
CA ASP A 167 10.12 7.67 10.79
C ASP A 167 10.01 9.16 10.39
N TYR A 168 9.85 9.42 9.08
CA TYR A 168 9.76 10.76 8.55
C TYR A 168 8.39 11.34 8.92
N LYS A 169 8.41 12.56 9.49
CA LYS A 169 7.22 13.32 9.87
C LYS A 169 6.96 14.40 8.82
N PRO A 170 6.08 14.17 7.83
CA PRO A 170 5.75 15.19 6.85
C PRO A 170 4.95 16.34 7.49
N SER A 171 5.02 17.53 6.89
CA SER A 171 4.02 18.58 7.18
C SER A 171 2.64 18.14 6.73
N PHE A 172 1.58 18.75 7.28
CA PHE A 172 0.19 18.54 6.85
C PHE A 172 0.05 18.71 5.33
N LYS A 173 0.71 19.73 4.78
CA LYS A 173 0.66 20.02 3.34
C LYS A 173 1.32 18.90 2.51
N GLU A 174 2.55 18.51 2.85
CA GLU A 174 3.27 17.43 2.15
C GLU A 174 2.50 16.12 2.24
N GLN A 175 1.96 15.81 3.42
CA GLN A 175 1.16 14.62 3.64
C GLN A 175 -0.07 14.62 2.75
N VAL A 176 -0.81 15.72 2.68
CA VAL A 176 -2.02 15.81 1.86
C VAL A 176 -1.69 15.72 0.37
N GLU A 177 -0.61 16.34 -0.09
CA GLU A 177 -0.18 16.27 -1.49
C GLU A 177 0.13 14.83 -1.91
N LEU A 178 0.89 14.08 -1.10
CA LEU A 178 1.20 12.68 -1.38
C LEU A 178 -0.05 11.79 -1.27
N SER A 179 -0.76 11.90 -0.16
CA SER A 179 -1.85 10.99 0.19
C SER A 179 -3.11 11.19 -0.67
N THR A 180 -3.29 12.39 -1.25
CA THR A 180 -4.29 12.65 -2.29
C THR A 180 -4.05 11.74 -3.50
N MET A 181 -2.80 11.62 -3.94
CA MET A 181 -2.46 10.82 -5.11
C MET A 181 -2.44 9.31 -4.81
N SER A 182 -2.08 8.92 -3.59
CA SER A 182 -2.15 7.52 -3.13
C SER A 182 -3.59 7.04 -2.84
N SER A 183 -4.59 7.92 -2.86
CA SER A 183 -5.98 7.58 -2.57
C SER A 183 -6.62 6.64 -3.59
N THR A 184 -5.97 6.29 -4.71
CA THR A 184 -6.54 5.54 -5.85
C THR A 184 -7.60 6.28 -6.66
N VAL A 185 -8.14 7.43 -6.22
CA VAL A 185 -9.14 8.19 -6.98
C VAL A 185 -8.66 8.59 -8.39
N PRO A 186 -7.39 9.05 -8.59
CA PRO A 186 -6.89 9.30 -9.94
C PRO A 186 -7.00 8.07 -10.86
N LEU A 187 -6.56 6.91 -10.37
CA LEU A 187 -6.67 5.63 -11.08
C LEU A 187 -8.13 5.25 -11.34
N LEU A 188 -9.01 5.37 -10.35
CA LEU A 188 -10.43 5.03 -10.50
C LEU A 188 -11.14 5.95 -11.48
N SER A 189 -10.77 7.23 -11.53
CA SER A 189 -11.34 8.21 -12.45
C SER A 189 -11.10 7.83 -13.91
N VAL A 190 -9.89 7.32 -14.20
CA VAL A 190 -9.54 6.77 -15.53
C VAL A 190 -10.16 5.38 -15.75
N SER A 191 -10.03 4.49 -14.77
CA SER A 191 -10.44 3.09 -14.90
C SER A 191 -11.95 2.92 -15.04
N ALA A 192 -12.75 3.77 -14.40
CA ALA A 192 -14.21 3.76 -14.50
C ALA A 192 -14.73 4.08 -15.91
N MET A 193 -13.88 4.59 -16.80
CA MET A 193 -14.21 4.85 -18.20
C MET A 193 -13.90 3.67 -19.13
N LEU A 194 -13.05 2.72 -18.72
CA LEU A 194 -12.57 1.62 -19.58
C LEU A 194 -13.70 0.74 -20.14
N GLY A 195 -14.62 0.33 -19.26
CA GLY A 195 -15.73 -0.57 -19.59
C GLY A 195 -17.02 0.16 -19.95
N SER A 196 -16.96 1.46 -20.26
CA SER A 196 -18.15 2.22 -20.62
C SER A 196 -18.73 1.74 -21.95
N TYR A 197 -20.02 1.39 -21.97
CA TYR A 197 -20.76 1.10 -23.20
C TYR A 197 -21.01 2.36 -24.05
N GLU A 198 -21.01 3.53 -23.41
CA GLU A 198 -21.09 4.83 -24.08
C GLU A 198 -19.72 5.19 -24.65
N THR A 199 -19.68 5.79 -25.85
CA THR A 199 -18.46 6.25 -26.50
C THR A 199 -17.75 7.31 -25.65
N VAL A 200 -16.73 6.90 -24.91
CA VAL A 200 -15.84 7.82 -24.18
C VAL A 200 -14.68 8.20 -25.12
N THR A 201 -14.49 9.50 -25.30
CA THR A 201 -13.48 10.05 -26.21
C THR A 201 -12.10 10.06 -25.57
N ASN A 202 -11.05 10.16 -26.38
CA ASN A 202 -9.68 10.26 -25.87
C ASN A 202 -9.46 11.53 -25.02
N GLU A 203 -10.14 12.63 -25.37
CA GLU A 203 -10.09 13.89 -24.61
C GLU A 203 -10.60 13.72 -23.17
N ALA A 204 -11.58 12.84 -22.95
CA ALA A 204 -12.05 12.52 -21.61
C ALA A 204 -11.01 11.76 -20.78
N PHE A 205 -10.30 10.81 -21.40
CA PHE A 205 -9.18 10.10 -20.75
C PHE A 205 -8.04 11.07 -20.41
N GLN A 206 -7.69 11.95 -21.35
CA GLN A 206 -6.68 12.99 -21.12
C GLN A 206 -7.10 13.95 -20.01
N TRP A 207 -8.37 14.37 -19.98
CA TRP A 207 -8.91 15.22 -18.92
C TRP A 207 -8.85 14.53 -17.56
N ALA A 208 -9.21 13.26 -17.44
CA ALA A 208 -9.13 12.57 -16.14
C ALA A 208 -7.68 12.38 -15.68
N ALA A 209 -6.79 12.02 -16.60
CA ALA A 209 -5.37 11.75 -16.33
C ALA A 209 -4.53 13.02 -16.10
N SER A 210 -5.05 14.21 -16.43
CA SER A 210 -4.40 15.49 -16.09
C SER A 210 -4.68 15.96 -14.66
N HIS A 211 -5.41 15.17 -13.88
CA HIS A 211 -5.79 15.43 -12.48
C HIS A 211 -6.40 16.82 -12.26
N PRO A 212 -7.51 17.15 -12.94
CA PRO A 212 -8.17 18.44 -12.83
C PRO A 212 -8.71 18.65 -11.40
N SER A 213 -9.05 19.90 -11.09
CA SER A 213 -9.54 20.31 -9.76
C SER A 213 -10.65 19.40 -9.22
N GLY A 214 -11.58 18.95 -10.06
CA GLY A 214 -12.62 18.00 -9.67
C GLY A 214 -12.10 16.62 -9.24
N VAL A 215 -11.13 16.05 -9.96
CA VAL A 215 -10.50 14.76 -9.59
C VAL A 215 -9.71 14.90 -8.29
N ILE A 216 -8.94 15.98 -8.16
CA ILE A 216 -8.17 16.28 -6.94
C ILE A 216 -9.09 16.51 -5.74
N ALA A 217 -10.19 17.24 -5.92
CA ALA A 217 -11.17 17.46 -4.87
C ALA A 217 -11.81 16.14 -4.41
N CYS A 218 -12.21 15.27 -5.34
CA CYS A 218 -12.71 13.93 -5.02
C CYS A 218 -11.66 13.10 -4.23
N ALA A 219 -10.41 13.14 -4.66
CA ALA A 219 -9.30 12.43 -4.02
C ALA A 219 -9.07 12.92 -2.58
N LYS A 220 -9.07 14.24 -2.36
CA LYS A 220 -8.94 14.85 -1.04
C LYS A 220 -10.12 14.50 -0.12
N ILE A 221 -11.36 14.57 -0.62
CA ILE A 221 -12.55 14.15 0.15
C ILE A 221 -12.37 12.72 0.63
N MET A 222 -12.00 11.81 -0.27
CA MET A 222 -11.82 10.40 0.07
C MET A 222 -10.71 10.18 1.09
N ARG A 223 -9.55 10.82 0.88
CA ARG A 223 -8.42 10.73 1.80
C ARG A 223 -8.76 11.24 3.19
N PHE A 224 -9.33 12.44 3.30
CA PHE A 224 -9.69 13.02 4.60
C PHE A 224 -10.73 12.18 5.35
N MET A 225 -11.76 11.68 4.66
CA MET A 225 -12.76 10.84 5.31
C MET A 225 -12.17 9.50 5.77
N ASN A 226 -11.30 8.88 4.96
CA ASN A 226 -10.57 7.67 5.31
C ASN A 226 -9.67 7.89 6.54
N ASP A 227 -8.86 8.95 6.55
CA ASP A 227 -7.93 9.24 7.64
C ASP A 227 -8.66 9.49 8.98
N ILE A 228 -9.78 10.23 8.96
CA ILE A 228 -10.60 10.44 10.17
C ILE A 228 -11.21 9.11 10.66
N ALA A 229 -11.68 8.26 9.75
CA ALA A 229 -12.26 6.96 10.11
C ALA A 229 -11.19 6.03 10.70
N ALA A 230 -10.02 5.93 10.05
CA ALA A 230 -8.89 5.11 10.50
C ALA A 230 -8.37 5.54 11.88
N PHE A 231 -8.28 6.85 12.13
CA PHE A 231 -7.89 7.38 13.44
C PHE A 231 -8.82 6.91 14.56
N LYS A 232 -10.13 6.82 14.32
CA LYS A 232 -11.10 6.35 15.32
C LYS A 232 -11.10 4.83 15.51
N CYS A 233 -10.83 4.07 14.45
CA CYS A 233 -10.84 2.61 14.47
C CYS A 233 -9.52 1.96 14.94
N ARG A 234 -8.54 2.77 15.34
CA ARG A 234 -7.18 2.38 15.77
C ARG A 234 -6.35 1.86 14.59
N LYS A 235 -5.36 2.66 14.18
CA LYS A 235 -4.46 2.41 13.05
C LYS A 235 -3.62 1.14 13.20
N SER A 236 -3.22 0.55 12.08
CA SER A 236 -2.22 -0.53 12.05
C SER A 236 -0.85 -0.01 12.48
N LYS A 237 -0.06 -0.87 13.14
CA LYS A 237 1.31 -0.55 13.56
C LYS A 237 2.21 -0.47 12.32
N GLY A 238 2.88 0.67 12.11
CA GLY A 238 3.84 0.85 11.01
C GLY A 238 3.32 1.64 9.80
N ASP A 239 2.21 2.37 9.93
CA ASP A 239 1.70 3.26 8.88
C ASP A 239 2.20 4.70 9.07
N SER A 240 2.59 5.37 7.97
CA SER A 240 3.00 6.79 7.95
C SER A 240 1.89 7.71 8.48
N GLU A 241 2.24 8.83 9.13
CA GLU A 241 1.27 9.74 9.75
C GLU A 241 0.16 10.18 8.75
N SER A 242 -1.09 10.11 9.21
CA SER A 242 -2.26 10.55 8.44
C SER A 242 -2.38 12.07 8.39
N SER A 243 -3.23 12.59 7.50
CA SER A 243 -3.49 14.04 7.40
C SER A 243 -3.97 14.62 8.73
N LEU A 244 -4.79 13.88 9.47
CA LEU A 244 -5.27 14.29 10.79
C LEU A 244 -4.15 14.34 11.83
N GLU A 245 -3.28 13.33 11.86
CA GLU A 245 -2.14 13.26 12.77
C GLU A 245 -1.13 14.38 12.48
N CYS A 246 -0.76 14.58 11.20
CA CYS A 246 0.12 15.67 10.81
C CYS A 246 -0.46 17.03 11.18
N TYR A 247 -1.78 17.25 11.03
CA TYR A 247 -2.41 18.50 11.45
C TYR A 247 -2.33 18.72 12.97
N ILE A 248 -2.60 17.68 13.76
CA ILE A 248 -2.49 17.71 15.23
C ILE A 248 -1.06 18.06 15.64
N ASP A 249 -0.08 17.38 15.05
CA ASP A 249 1.33 17.50 15.39
C ASP A 249 1.91 18.85 14.94
N GLU A 250 1.56 19.34 13.75
CA GLU A 250 2.07 20.61 13.23
C GLU A 250 1.48 21.81 13.98
N HIS A 251 0.16 21.81 14.24
CA HIS A 251 -0.53 22.94 14.87
C HIS A 251 -0.65 22.84 16.39
N LYS A 252 -0.22 21.72 16.99
CA LYS A 252 -0.29 21.45 18.44
C LYS A 252 -1.70 21.60 19.01
N VAL A 253 -2.69 21.09 18.27
CA VAL A 253 -4.12 21.18 18.62
C VAL A 253 -4.68 19.83 19.07
N THR A 254 -5.89 19.83 19.66
CA THR A 254 -6.58 18.58 19.98
C THR A 254 -7.11 17.89 18.72
N SER A 255 -7.34 16.58 18.80
CA SER A 255 -7.97 15.82 17.71
C SER A 255 -9.33 16.37 17.31
N LYS A 256 -10.11 16.93 18.25
CA LYS A 256 -11.39 17.58 17.94
C LYS A 256 -11.20 18.80 17.03
N VAL A 257 -10.27 19.69 17.37
CA VAL A 257 -9.97 20.89 16.56
C VAL A 257 -9.46 20.52 15.18
N ALA A 258 -8.61 19.49 15.10
CA ALA A 258 -8.10 18.98 13.83
C ALA A 258 -9.21 18.36 12.96
N ILE A 259 -10.12 17.58 13.56
CA ILE A 259 -11.30 17.04 12.86
C ILE A 259 -12.19 18.17 12.33
N ASP A 260 -12.52 19.15 13.16
CA ASP A 260 -13.36 20.30 12.75
C ASP A 260 -12.71 21.07 11.58
N LYS A 261 -11.38 21.21 11.59
CA LYS A 261 -10.66 21.84 10.47
C LYS A 261 -10.71 21.00 9.20
N ILE A 262 -10.45 19.70 9.29
CA ILE A 262 -10.47 18.81 8.13
C ILE A 262 -11.88 18.68 7.56
N ASP A 263 -12.91 18.71 8.41
CA ASP A 263 -14.30 18.75 7.96
C ASP A 263 -14.61 20.01 7.13
N ALA A 264 -14.14 21.17 7.57
CA ALA A 264 -14.25 22.39 6.78
C ALA A 264 -13.50 22.30 5.43
N LEU A 265 -12.36 21.60 5.38
CA LEU A 265 -11.66 21.33 4.13
C LEU A 265 -12.44 20.37 3.22
N ILE A 266 -13.07 19.34 3.77
CA ILE A 266 -13.95 18.43 3.03
C ILE A 266 -15.10 19.22 2.38
N GLU A 267 -15.75 20.11 3.14
CA GLU A 267 -16.81 20.97 2.61
C GLU A 267 -16.34 21.87 1.45
N ASP A 268 -15.15 22.45 1.56
CA ASP A 268 -14.54 23.24 0.49
C ASP A 268 -14.26 22.39 -0.77
N GLN A 269 -13.76 21.17 -0.59
CA GLN A 269 -13.56 20.26 -1.71
C GLN A 269 -14.88 19.84 -2.38
N TRP A 270 -15.98 19.69 -1.61
CA TRP A 270 -17.30 19.46 -2.20
C TRP A 270 -17.77 20.64 -3.06
N ARG A 271 -17.48 21.88 -2.66
CA ARG A 271 -17.77 23.08 -3.48
C ARG A 271 -16.97 23.07 -4.78
N THR A 272 -15.67 22.76 -4.69
CA THR A 272 -14.79 22.62 -5.86
C THR A 272 -15.30 21.53 -6.81
N LEU A 273 -15.67 20.37 -6.29
CA LEU A 273 -16.20 19.26 -7.07
C LEU A 273 -17.54 19.59 -7.73
N ASN A 274 -18.41 20.35 -7.05
CA ASN A 274 -19.67 20.83 -7.63
C ASN A 274 -19.41 21.84 -8.76
N GLN A 275 -18.42 22.72 -8.60
CA GLN A 275 -18.03 23.70 -9.61
C GLN A 275 -17.55 23.03 -10.91
N ALA A 276 -16.80 21.93 -10.80
CA ALA A 276 -16.27 21.18 -11.94
C ALA A 276 -17.36 20.70 -12.93
N ARG A 277 -18.61 20.49 -12.47
CA ARG A 277 -19.75 20.14 -13.34
C ARG A 277 -20.08 21.23 -14.35
N TYR A 278 -19.89 22.49 -13.98
CA TYR A 278 -20.18 23.64 -14.84
C TYR A 278 -18.98 23.95 -15.75
N GLU A 279 -17.77 23.94 -15.18
CA GLU A 279 -16.52 24.22 -15.91
C GLU A 279 -16.23 23.20 -17.01
N HIS A 280 -16.62 21.94 -16.79
CA HIS A 280 -16.42 20.84 -17.73
C HIS A 280 -17.76 20.26 -18.21
N SER A 281 -18.73 21.13 -18.48
CA SER A 281 -20.07 20.75 -18.94
C SER A 281 -20.06 19.92 -20.24
N SER A 282 -19.09 20.14 -21.13
CA SER A 282 -18.89 19.31 -22.34
C SER A 282 -18.48 17.86 -22.03
N LEU A 283 -17.92 17.60 -20.86
CA LEU A 283 -17.51 16.27 -20.37
C LEU A 283 -18.39 15.79 -19.20
N LEU A 284 -19.60 16.35 -19.05
CA LEU A 284 -20.45 16.12 -17.89
C LEU A 284 -20.70 14.64 -17.54
N PRO A 285 -20.89 13.70 -18.49
CA PRO A 285 -21.05 12.28 -18.15
C PRO A 285 -19.85 11.71 -17.37
N VAL A 286 -18.63 12.14 -17.73
CA VAL A 286 -17.38 11.71 -17.11
C VAL A 286 -17.20 12.41 -15.77
N VAL A 287 -17.43 13.72 -15.71
CA VAL A 287 -17.40 14.49 -14.46
C VAL A 287 -18.38 13.90 -13.44
N ARG A 288 -19.59 13.52 -13.87
CA ARG A 288 -20.59 12.89 -13.00
C ARG A 288 -20.10 11.58 -12.39
N ARG A 289 -19.29 10.79 -13.10
CA ARG A 289 -18.67 9.58 -12.53
C ARG A 289 -17.70 9.92 -11.41
N VAL A 290 -16.85 10.94 -11.58
CA VAL A 290 -15.96 11.44 -10.52
C VAL A 290 -16.78 11.91 -9.31
N VAL A 291 -17.89 12.62 -9.53
CA VAL A 291 -18.75 13.03 -8.42
C VAL A 291 -19.42 11.84 -7.73
N ASN A 292 -19.83 10.82 -8.48
CA ASN A 292 -20.38 9.60 -7.90
C ASN A 292 -19.34 8.84 -7.07
N LEU A 293 -18.05 8.87 -7.44
CA LEU A 293 -16.98 8.33 -6.60
C LEU A 293 -16.89 9.07 -5.26
N ALA A 294 -16.92 10.41 -5.26
CA ALA A 294 -16.95 11.18 -4.02
C ALA A 294 -18.20 10.88 -3.17
N ALA A 295 -19.35 10.67 -3.81
CA ALA A 295 -20.57 10.28 -3.11
C ALA A 295 -20.45 8.87 -2.50
N ALA A 296 -19.81 7.93 -3.22
CA ALA A 296 -19.54 6.58 -2.74
C ALA A 296 -18.67 6.59 -1.47
N THR A 297 -17.72 7.53 -1.35
CA THR A 297 -16.91 7.72 -0.13
C THR A 297 -17.77 7.87 1.14
N VAL A 298 -18.92 8.53 1.05
CA VAL A 298 -19.82 8.71 2.19
C VAL A 298 -20.44 7.38 2.63
N PHE A 299 -20.63 6.42 1.72
CA PHE A 299 -21.08 5.08 2.10
C PHE A 299 -20.00 4.32 2.88
N PHE A 300 -18.74 4.46 2.49
CA PHE A 300 -17.63 3.74 3.14
C PHE A 300 -17.19 4.39 4.46
N TYR A 301 -17.15 5.72 4.51
CA TYR A 301 -16.54 6.47 5.61
C TYR A 301 -17.50 7.38 6.37
N GLY A 302 -18.78 7.38 5.97
CA GLY A 302 -19.86 8.07 6.66
C GLY A 302 -20.00 7.62 8.11
N GLY A 303 -20.39 8.55 8.98
CA GLY A 303 -20.45 8.29 10.41
C GLY A 303 -19.08 8.02 11.07
N ARG A 304 -17.97 8.31 10.36
CA ARG A 304 -16.58 8.16 10.83
C ARG A 304 -16.20 6.71 11.11
N LYS A 305 -16.69 5.78 10.30
CA LYS A 305 -16.40 4.34 10.37
C LYS A 305 -15.59 3.93 9.15
N ASP A 306 -14.69 2.97 9.29
CA ASP A 306 -14.04 2.37 8.12
C ASP A 306 -14.84 1.15 7.65
N ALA A 307 -15.93 1.40 6.91
CA ALA A 307 -16.79 0.34 6.42
C ALA A 307 -16.21 -0.40 5.20
N TYR A 308 -15.17 0.15 4.57
CA TYR A 308 -14.44 -0.51 3.51
C TYR A 308 -13.61 -1.68 4.06
N THR A 309 -12.86 -1.43 5.15
CA THR A 309 -12.10 -2.49 5.84
C THR A 309 -13.02 -3.36 6.71
N CYS A 310 -13.99 -2.76 7.40
CA CYS A 310 -14.94 -3.46 8.27
C CYS A 310 -16.33 -3.55 7.62
N ILE A 311 -16.48 -4.51 6.70
CA ILE A 311 -17.70 -4.71 5.89
C ILE A 311 -18.99 -4.90 6.70
N THR A 312 -18.88 -5.30 7.98
CA THR A 312 -20.04 -5.42 8.89
C THR A 312 -20.84 -4.12 9.02
N HIS A 313 -20.21 -2.97 8.81
CA HIS A 313 -20.88 -1.67 8.78
C HIS A 313 -21.76 -1.45 7.55
N LEU A 314 -21.59 -2.23 6.48
CA LEU A 314 -22.37 -2.16 5.24
C LEU A 314 -23.32 -3.36 5.05
N GLN A 315 -23.37 -4.31 5.99
CA GLN A 315 -24.15 -5.55 5.84
C GLN A 315 -25.62 -5.26 5.48
N GLU A 316 -26.27 -4.36 6.20
CA GLU A 316 -27.68 -4.02 5.95
C GLU A 316 -27.88 -3.38 4.57
N VAL A 317 -26.95 -2.51 4.14
CA VAL A 317 -26.99 -1.87 2.83
C VAL A 317 -26.84 -2.92 1.72
N ILE A 318 -25.89 -3.85 1.88
CA ILE A 318 -25.66 -4.95 0.94
C ILE A 318 -26.90 -5.85 0.86
N ASP A 319 -27.47 -6.22 2.02
CA ASP A 319 -28.69 -7.02 2.10
C ASP A 319 -29.83 -6.34 1.33
N ASN A 320 -30.05 -5.04 1.55
CA ASN A 320 -31.13 -4.29 0.91
C ASN A 320 -30.91 -4.08 -0.60
N LEU A 321 -29.67 -3.96 -1.07
CA LEU A 321 -29.37 -3.72 -2.49
C LEU A 321 -29.38 -5.00 -3.33
N PHE A 322 -28.92 -6.13 -2.76
CA PHE A 322 -28.64 -7.34 -3.54
C PHE A 322 -29.45 -8.56 -3.14
N PHE A 323 -30.04 -8.60 -1.94
CA PHE A 323 -30.66 -9.81 -1.40
C PHE A 323 -32.14 -9.65 -1.06
N LYS A 324 -32.55 -8.48 -0.55
CA LYS A 324 -33.93 -8.21 -0.14
C LYS A 324 -34.66 -7.46 -1.26
N PRO A 325 -35.66 -8.08 -1.92
CA PRO A 325 -36.46 -7.37 -2.90
C PRO A 325 -37.28 -6.28 -2.22
N VAL A 326 -37.51 -5.17 -2.93
CA VAL A 326 -38.45 -4.14 -2.49
C VAL A 326 -39.86 -4.75 -2.49
N PRO A 327 -40.60 -4.74 -1.37
CA PRO A 327 -41.97 -5.23 -1.35
C PRO A 327 -42.81 -4.43 -2.36
N ILE A 328 -43.57 -5.15 -3.19
CA ILE A 328 -44.47 -4.58 -4.20
C ILE A 328 -45.82 -4.23 -3.55
#